data_AF-D5VS49-F1
#
_entry.id   AF-D5VS49-F1
#
_cell.length_a   1.000
_cell.length_b   1.000
_cell.length_c   1.000
_cell.angle_alpha   90.00
_cell.angle_beta   90.00
_cell.angle_gamma   90.00
#
_symmetry.space_group_name_H-M   'P 1'
#
loop_
_entity.id
_entity.type
_entity.pdbx_description
1 polymer ?
#
loop_
_entity_poly.entity_id
_entity_poly.type
_entity_poly.pdbx_seq_one_letter_code
_entity_poly.pdbx_strand_id
1 'polypeptide(L)'
;MKYKATVTIKLKKGVLNPEGRTIKRALEFLGYEVEDVNTYKMIDLILNGESEEEVYKKVEEMCQKLLANPVIHDYRIKVERL
;
A
#
# COMPACT_ATOMS: atom_id res chain seq x y z
N MET A 1 -19.81 -11.89 8.96
CA MET A 1 -20.08 -11.33 7.61
C MET A 1 -18.77 -11.26 6.85
N LYS A 2 -18.80 -11.23 5.52
CA LYS A 2 -17.59 -11.25 4.69
C LYS A 2 -17.21 -9.81 4.30
N TYR A 3 -15.93 -9.51 4.33
CA TYR A 3 -15.39 -8.18 4.02
C TYR A 3 -14.19 -8.29 3.09
N LYS A 4 -14.00 -7.26 2.28
CA LYS A 4 -12.77 -6.99 1.55
C LYS A 4 -12.02 -5.86 2.26
N ALA A 5 -10.77 -6.09 2.63
CA ALA A 5 -9.87 -5.06 3.08
C ALA A 5 -8.77 -4.84 2.05
N THR A 6 -8.61 -3.60 1.59
CA THR A 6 -7.56 -3.17 0.67
C THR A 6 -6.51 -2.40 1.46
N VAL A 7 -5.28 -2.88 1.46
CA VAL A 7 -4.12 -2.23 2.08
C VAL A 7 -3.23 -1.64 1.00
N THR A 8 -3.06 -0.33 0.99
CA THR A 8 -2.14 0.38 0.09
C THR A 8 -0.93 0.83 0.87
N ILE A 9 0.24 0.29 0.55
CA ILE A 9 1.52 0.55 1.22
C ILE A 9 2.41 1.40 0.30
N LYS A 10 3.06 2.42 0.86
CA LYS A 10 4.01 3.29 0.17
C LYS A 10 5.24 3.52 1.03
N LEU A 11 6.36 3.89 0.40
CA LEU A 11 7.53 4.40 1.12
C LEU A 11 7.19 5.75 1.77
N LYS A 12 7.71 5.98 2.98
CA LYS A 12 7.65 7.27 3.68
C LYS A 12 8.39 8.35 2.89
N LYS A 13 7.94 9.60 3.05
CA LYS A 13 8.62 10.75 2.44
C LYS A 13 10.09 10.80 2.88
N GLY A 14 10.99 10.95 1.92
CA GLY A 14 12.43 11.01 2.17
C GLY A 14 13.13 9.64 2.17
N VAL A 15 12.39 8.53 2.16
CA VAL A 15 12.98 7.20 1.92
C VAL A 15 13.30 7.07 0.43
N LEU A 16 14.50 6.59 0.12
CA LEU A 16 14.93 6.35 -1.24
C LEU A 16 14.00 5.33 -1.90
N ASN A 17 13.45 5.66 -3.07
CA ASN A 17 12.69 4.75 -3.93
C ASN A 17 13.51 4.40 -5.20
N PRO A 18 14.38 3.37 -5.17
CA PRO A 18 15.17 2.98 -6.34
C PRO A 18 14.31 2.53 -7.53
N GLU A 19 13.17 1.90 -7.25
CA GLU A 19 12.23 1.41 -8.25
C GLU A 19 11.61 2.57 -9.04
N GLY A 20 11.04 3.56 -8.33
CA GLY A 20 10.48 4.76 -8.95
C GLY A 20 11.49 5.52 -9.80
N ARG A 21 12.75 5.63 -9.33
CA ARG A 21 13.84 6.23 -10.13
C ARG A 21 14.15 5.45 -11.39
N THR A 22 14.13 4.13 -11.33
CA THR A 22 14.41 3.26 -12.49
C THR A 22 13.30 3.38 -13.52
N ILE A 23 12.03 3.37 -13.08
CA ILE A 23 10.88 3.57 -13.95
C ILE A 23 10.90 4.96 -14.59
N LYS A 24 11.16 6.01 -13.81
CA LYS A 24 11.27 7.39 -14.33
C LYS A 24 12.30 7.48 -15.46
N ARG A 25 13.51 6.96 -15.24
CA ARG A 25 14.56 6.95 -16.27
C ARG A 25 14.12 6.19 -17.52
N ALA A 26 13.47 5.04 -17.35
CA ALA A 26 12.96 4.28 -18.49
C ALA A 26 11.92 5.06 -19.30
N LEU A 27 11.03 5.82 -18.64
CA LEU A 27 10.06 6.69 -19.30
C LEU A 27 10.73 7.85 -20.03
N GLU A 28 11.74 8.49 -19.42
CA GLU A 28 12.55 9.53 -20.06
C GLU A 28 13.27 9.01 -21.31
N PHE A 29 13.86 7.80 -21.26
CA PHE A 29 14.48 7.17 -22.43
C PHE A 29 13.50 6.88 -23.57
N LEU A 30 12.22 6.65 -23.26
CA LEU A 30 11.16 6.47 -24.24
C LEU A 30 10.59 7.80 -24.76
N GLY A 31 11.13 8.94 -24.32
CA GLY A 31 10.72 10.27 -24.75
C GLY A 31 9.52 10.86 -23.99
N TYR A 32 9.14 10.28 -22.85
CA TYR A 32 8.09 10.82 -21.99
C TYR A 32 8.66 11.76 -20.92
N GLU A 33 8.08 12.94 -20.78
CA GLU A 33 8.40 13.87 -19.69
C GLU A 33 7.57 13.54 -18.45
N VAL A 34 8.24 13.05 -17.39
CA VAL A 34 7.59 12.66 -16.13
C VAL A 34 8.31 13.32 -14.97
N GLU A 35 7.58 14.13 -14.19
CA GLU A 35 8.17 14.87 -13.07
C GLU A 35 8.56 13.96 -11.90
N ASP A 36 7.69 13.02 -11.54
CA ASP A 36 7.91 12.11 -10.41
C ASP A 36 7.22 10.75 -10.63
N VAL A 37 7.77 9.70 -10.02
CA VAL A 37 7.21 8.33 -10.08
C VAL A 37 7.11 7.77 -8.68
N ASN A 38 5.88 7.46 -8.28
CA ASN A 38 5.57 6.84 -7.00
C ASN A 38 5.09 5.40 -7.22
N THR A 39 5.67 4.48 -6.45
CA THR A 39 5.28 3.06 -6.47
C THR A 39 4.57 2.69 -5.18
N TYR A 40 3.57 1.83 -5.31
CA TYR A 40 2.71 1.40 -4.22
C TYR A 40 2.56 -0.11 -4.26
N LYS A 41 2.54 -0.75 -3.09
CA LYS A 41 2.15 -2.15 -2.95
C LYS A 41 0.71 -2.21 -2.46
N MET A 42 -0.18 -2.84 -3.23
CA MET A 42 -1.57 -3.03 -2.86
C MET A 42 -1.83 -4.49 -2.50
N ILE A 43 -2.53 -4.73 -1.39
CA ILE A 43 -2.85 -6.07 -0.89
C ILE A 43 -4.36 -6.13 -0.62
N ASP A 44 -5.05 -7.00 -1.34
CA ASP A 44 -6.46 -7.30 -1.10
C ASP A 44 -6.59 -8.53 -0.18
N LEU A 45 -7.31 -8.37 0.91
CA LEU A 45 -7.61 -9.42 1.87
C LEU A 45 -9.12 -9.64 1.90
N ILE A 46 -9.52 -10.91 1.89
CA ILE A 46 -10.90 -11.31 2.08
C ILE A 46 -10.98 -12.05 3.41
N LEU A 47 -11.77 -11.54 4.35
CA LEU A 47 -11.88 -12.08 5.70
C LEU A 47 -13.28 -11.96 6.27
N ASN A 48 -13.56 -12.78 7.27
CA ASN A 48 -14.79 -12.71 8.03
C ASN A 48 -14.62 -11.78 9.24
N GLY A 49 -15.67 -11.02 9.55
CA GLY A 49 -15.78 -10.20 10.74
C GLY A 49 -17.23 -9.89 11.10
N GLU A 50 -17.44 -9.35 12.28
CA GLU A 50 -18.72 -8.94 12.83
C GLU A 50 -19.05 -7.50 12.45
N SER A 51 -18.02 -6.65 12.27
CA SER A 51 -18.17 -5.25 11.83
C SER A 51 -16.98 -4.77 10.98
N GLU A 52 -17.15 -3.65 10.27
CA GLU A 52 -16.06 -3.01 9.53
C GLU A 52 -14.93 -2.55 10.46
N GLU A 53 -15.26 -2.05 11.65
CA GLU A 53 -14.27 -1.59 12.63
C GLU A 53 -13.42 -2.73 13.18
N GLU A 54 -14.03 -3.89 13.46
CA GLU A 54 -13.31 -5.08 13.90
C GLU A 54 -12.37 -5.60 12.80
N VAL A 55 -12.85 -5.66 11.55
CA VAL A 55 -12.03 -6.03 10.39
C VAL A 55 -10.88 -5.05 10.19
N TYR A 56 -11.14 -3.75 10.31
CA TYR A 56 -10.11 -2.72 10.22
C TYR A 56 -9.00 -2.95 11.26
N LYS A 57 -9.35 -3.15 12.54
CA LYS A 57 -8.38 -3.38 13.63
C LYS A 57 -7.54 -4.63 13.38
N LYS A 58 -8.16 -5.73 12.92
CA LYS A 58 -7.45 -6.96 12.54
C LYS A 58 -6.44 -6.71 11.41
N VAL A 59 -6.85 -5.99 10.37
CA VAL A 59 -5.98 -5.70 9.22
C VAL A 59 -4.87 -4.72 9.60
N GLU A 60 -5.15 -3.76 10.49
CA GLU A 60 -4.13 -2.86 11.05
C GLU A 60 -3.07 -3.62 11.83
N GLU A 61 -3.48 -4.59 12.66
CA GLU A 61 -2.54 -5.48 13.36
C GLU A 61 -1.68 -6.29 12.37
N MET A 62 -2.28 -6.82 11.30
CA MET A 62 -1.53 -7.52 10.22
C MET A 62 -0.52 -6.58 9.55
N CYS A 63 -0.87 -5.31 9.35
CA CYS A 63 0.04 -4.31 8.79
C CYS A 63 1.24 -4.06 9.69
N GLN A 64 1.01 -3.89 10.98
CA GLN A 64 2.06 -3.64 11.98
C GLN A 64 2.99 -4.84 12.16
N LYS A 65 2.43 -6.06 12.12
CA LYS A 65 3.20 -7.29 12.37
C LYS A 65 3.92 -7.83 11.15
N LEU A 66 3.40 -7.61 9.94
CA LEU A 66 3.90 -8.31 8.75
C LEU A 66 3.84 -7.49 7.47
N LEU A 67 2.70 -6.89 7.14
CA LEU A 67 2.48 -6.41 5.76
C LEU A 67 3.31 -5.16 5.45
N ALA A 68 3.56 -4.30 6.45
CA ALA A 68 4.33 -3.08 6.31
C ALA A 68 5.51 -3.03 7.29
N ASN A 69 6.61 -2.43 6.87
CA ASN A 69 7.71 -2.10 7.77
C ASN A 69 7.46 -0.69 8.33
N PRO A 70 7.22 -0.52 9.65
CA PRO A 70 6.83 0.77 10.22
C PRO A 70 7.93 1.84 10.14
N VAL A 71 9.19 1.43 9.95
CA VAL A 71 10.32 2.38 9.83
C VAL A 71 10.28 3.11 8.49
N ILE A 72 9.95 2.41 7.41
CA ILE A 72 10.10 2.92 6.04
C ILE A 72 8.79 3.03 5.24
N HIS A 73 7.69 2.42 5.71
CA HIS A 73 6.42 2.42 5.01
C HIS A 73 5.34 3.23 5.76
N ASP A 74 4.51 3.91 4.98
CA ASP A 74 3.17 4.33 5.36
C ASP A 74 2.16 3.39 4.70
N TYR A 75 0.98 3.21 5.30
CA TYR A 75 -0.10 2.45 4.70
C TYR A 75 -1.47 3.10 4.92
N ARG A 76 -2.43 2.73 4.06
CA ARG A 76 -3.84 3.06 4.19
C ARG A 76 -4.66 1.78 4.07
N ILE A 77 -5.70 1.66 4.89
CA ILE A 77 -6.61 0.51 4.90
C ILE A 77 -7.99 1.01 4.52
N LYS A 78 -8.62 0.34 3.55
CA LYS A 78 -10.02 0.52 3.19
C LYS A 78 -10.74 -0.80 3.42
N VAL A 79 -11.84 -0.78 4.17
CA VAL A 79 -12.66 -1.97 4.43
C VAL A 79 -14.02 -1.77 3.77
N GLU A 80 -14.50 -2.80 3.08
CA GLU A 80 -15.79 -2.81 2.40
C GLU A 80 -16.49 -4.13 2.67
N ARG A 81 -17.77 -4.07 3.03
CA ARG A 81 -18.60 -5.28 3.16
C ARG A 81 -18.83 -5.91 1.78
N LEU A 82 -18.74 -7.24 1.74
CA LEU A 82 -19.08 -8.06 0.57
C LEU A 82 -20.50 -8.60 0.67
#